data_AF-N1ZTZ1-F1
#
_entry.id   AF-N1ZTZ1-F1
#
_cell.length_a   1.000
_cell.length_b   1.000
_cell.length_c   1.000
_cell.angle_alpha   90.00
_cell.angle_beta   90.00
_cell.angle_gamma   90.00
#
_symmetry.space_group_name_H-M   'P 1'
#
loop_
_entity.id
_entity.type
_entity.pdbx_description
1 polymer ?
#
loop_
_entity_poly.entity_id
_entity_poly.type
_entity_poly.pdbx_seq_one_letter_code
_entity_poly.pdbx_strand_id
1 'polypeptide(L)'
;MEKTLRVFLEELGSYCYDHGDYNVIKNTNKTEEVKKFVDCYIKGVEVIKNGENGQPLFVKGKANEDKGSTGEEKLFFHGYQLYDMTGQTGEWVLATFASKQELEKHILSEGGYLNIYCTEMLVFLDGVLQPFEVQFFGDNQKYISIDKDLFDEELDIKGMQNRISVKWLPLEVEE
;
A
#
# COMPACT_ATOMS: atom_id res chain seq x y z
N MET A 1 11.45 -12.39 3.55
CA MET A 1 10.96 -12.45 4.95
C MET A 1 9.76 -13.38 5.05
N GLU A 2 9.49 -14.03 6.18
CA GLU A 2 8.29 -14.85 6.41
C GLU A 2 7.38 -14.17 7.44
N LYS A 3 6.08 -14.07 7.15
CA LYS A 3 5.03 -13.61 8.09
C LYS A 3 3.78 -14.45 7.91
N THR A 4 2.93 -14.53 8.93
CA THR A 4 1.56 -15.02 8.71
C THR A 4 0.72 -13.92 8.07
N LEU A 5 -0.37 -14.31 7.39
CA LEU A 5 -1.33 -13.37 6.83
C LEU A 5 -1.86 -12.40 7.90
N ARG A 6 -2.14 -12.90 9.11
CA ARG A 6 -2.56 -12.09 10.25
C ARG A 6 -1.52 -11.03 10.60
N VAL A 7 -0.26 -11.44 10.79
CA VAL A 7 0.83 -10.52 11.17
C VAL A 7 1.02 -9.44 10.11
N PHE A 8 1.01 -9.80 8.83
CA PHE A 8 1.10 -8.83 7.74
C PHE A 8 -0.06 -7.82 7.79
N LEU A 9 -1.31 -8.29 7.96
CA LEU A 9 -2.47 -7.40 8.03
C LEU A 9 -2.50 -6.53 9.30
N GLU A 10 -1.92 -7.00 10.41
CA GLU A 10 -1.76 -6.21 11.65
C GLU A 10 -0.77 -5.06 11.47
N GLU A 11 0.38 -5.32 10.83
CA GLU A 11 1.35 -4.28 10.48
C GLU A 11 0.73 -3.28 9.49
N LEU A 12 0.08 -3.79 8.44
CA LEU A 12 -0.61 -2.98 7.44
C LEU A 12 -1.66 -2.06 8.08
N GLY A 13 -2.52 -2.61 8.94
CA GLY A 13 -3.55 -1.84 9.63
C GLY A 13 -2.97 -0.77 10.55
N SER A 14 -1.78 -1.02 11.11
CA SER A 14 -1.05 -0.01 11.90
C SER A 14 -0.56 1.14 11.02
N TYR A 15 -0.03 0.85 9.82
CA TYR A 15 0.41 1.88 8.88
C TYR A 15 -0.77 2.74 8.38
N CYS A 16 -1.86 2.12 7.94
CA CYS A 16 -3.05 2.85 7.45
C CYS A 16 -3.66 3.77 8.52
N TYR A 17 -3.55 3.40 9.80
CA TYR A 17 -4.04 4.25 10.90
C TYR A 17 -3.13 5.46 11.14
N ASP A 18 -1.80 5.26 11.15
CA ASP A 18 -0.85 6.33 11.41
C ASP A 18 -0.80 7.37 10.26
N HIS A 19 -1.18 6.98 9.04
CA HIS A 19 -1.26 7.86 7.86
C HIS A 19 -2.63 8.55 7.68
N GLY A 20 -3.57 8.38 8.63
CA GLY A 20 -4.75 9.23 8.71
C GLY A 20 -5.94 8.84 7.82
N ASP A 21 -5.93 7.67 7.19
CA ASP A 21 -7.00 7.20 6.29
C ASP A 21 -8.33 6.87 7.03
N TYR A 22 -8.34 6.98 8.36
CA TYR A 22 -9.55 6.90 9.16
C TYR A 22 -10.01 8.29 9.62
N ASN A 23 -11.21 8.69 9.20
CA ASN A 23 -12.07 9.66 9.90
C ASN A 23 -12.47 9.21 11.33
N VAL A 24 -11.74 8.26 11.93
CA VAL A 24 -12.01 7.69 13.24
C VAL A 24 -11.18 8.46 14.25
N ILE A 25 -11.89 9.23 15.05
CA ILE A 25 -11.46 9.97 16.23
C ILE A 25 -10.27 9.26 16.91
N LYS A 26 -9.11 9.94 16.93
CA LYS A 26 -7.92 9.58 17.73
C LYS A 26 -8.36 9.38 19.18
N ASN A 27 -8.64 8.14 19.56
CA ASN A 27 -8.95 7.78 20.94
C ASN A 27 -8.28 6.45 21.28
N THR A 28 -7.85 6.36 22.52
CA THR A 28 -6.88 5.39 23.03
C THR A 28 -7.43 3.96 23.02
N ASN A 29 -7.12 3.17 22.00
CA ASN A 29 -6.79 1.73 22.07
C ASN A 29 -6.41 1.16 20.68
N LYS A 30 -5.30 1.64 20.08
CA LYS A 30 -4.79 1.25 18.73
C LYS A 30 -4.97 -0.25 18.38
N THR A 31 -4.78 -1.13 19.36
CA THR A 31 -4.94 -2.59 19.21
C THR A 31 -6.35 -3.04 18.82
N GLU A 32 -7.42 -2.39 19.31
CA GLU A 32 -8.79 -2.78 19.00
C GLU A 32 -9.21 -2.33 17.59
N GLU A 33 -8.80 -1.14 17.15
CA GLU A 33 -9.03 -0.69 15.77
C GLU A 33 -8.25 -1.56 14.76
N VAL A 34 -6.97 -1.83 15.02
CA VAL A 34 -6.15 -2.71 14.17
C VAL A 34 -6.74 -4.12 14.11
N LYS A 35 -7.21 -4.66 15.25
CA LYS A 35 -7.87 -5.96 15.24
C LYS A 35 -9.15 -5.95 14.39
N LYS A 36 -9.98 -4.91 14.50
CA LYS A 36 -11.18 -4.76 13.66
C LYS A 36 -10.83 -4.67 12.18
N PHE A 37 -9.77 -3.92 11.83
CA PHE A 37 -9.23 -3.87 10.46
C PHE A 37 -8.87 -5.27 9.97
N VAL A 38 -8.07 -6.00 10.74
CA VAL A 38 -7.58 -7.34 10.39
C VAL A 38 -8.74 -8.32 10.20
N ASP A 39 -9.70 -8.32 11.14
CA ASP A 39 -10.88 -9.19 11.08
C ASP A 39 -11.74 -8.92 9.83
N CYS A 40 -11.80 -7.67 9.34
CA CYS A 40 -12.52 -7.34 8.11
C CYS A 40 -11.89 -7.99 6.88
N TYR A 41 -10.57 -8.15 6.85
CA TYR A 41 -9.89 -8.64 5.65
C TYR A 41 -9.71 -10.15 5.63
N ILE A 42 -9.41 -10.79 6.78
CA ILE A 42 -8.98 -12.20 6.84
C ILE A 42 -9.90 -13.15 6.06
N LYS A 43 -11.22 -13.09 6.26
CA LYS A 43 -12.15 -14.05 5.64
C LYS A 43 -12.26 -13.88 4.11
N GLY A 44 -11.94 -12.70 3.59
CA GLY A 44 -12.02 -12.37 2.17
C GLY A 44 -10.70 -12.54 1.40
N VAL A 45 -9.62 -12.98 2.06
CA VAL A 45 -8.30 -13.07 1.44
C VAL A 45 -8.19 -14.32 0.57
N GLU A 46 -7.76 -14.11 -0.67
CA GLU A 46 -7.34 -15.14 -1.60
C GLU A 46 -5.82 -15.08 -1.78
N VAL A 47 -5.11 -16.12 -1.32
CA VAL A 47 -3.68 -16.30 -1.56
C VAL A 47 -3.50 -17.00 -2.90
N ILE A 48 -3.23 -16.23 -3.95
CA ILE A 48 -3.02 -16.75 -5.31
C ILE A 48 -1.60 -17.32 -5.42
N LYS A 49 -0.61 -16.62 -4.86
CA LYS A 49 0.77 -17.07 -4.72
C LYS A 49 1.30 -16.62 -3.36
N ASN A 50 1.85 -17.54 -2.58
CA ASN A 50 2.37 -17.27 -1.24
C ASN A 50 3.84 -16.81 -1.23
N GLY A 51 4.50 -16.75 -2.38
CA GLY A 51 5.89 -16.32 -2.54
C GLY A 51 6.98 -17.33 -2.13
N GLU A 52 6.60 -18.58 -1.83
CA GLU A 52 7.54 -19.62 -1.40
C GLU A 52 8.59 -19.92 -2.49
N ASN A 53 9.79 -20.37 -2.09
CA ASN A 53 10.89 -20.69 -3.02
C ASN A 53 11.31 -19.53 -3.93
N GLY A 54 11.19 -18.28 -3.45
CA GLY A 54 11.52 -17.07 -4.21
C GLY A 54 10.54 -16.76 -5.34
N GLN A 55 9.36 -17.39 -5.33
CA GLN A 55 8.30 -17.05 -6.28
C GLN A 55 7.68 -15.69 -5.94
N PRO A 56 7.01 -15.03 -6.90
CA PRO A 56 6.26 -13.81 -6.63
C PRO A 56 5.14 -14.03 -5.61
N LEU A 57 5.01 -13.12 -4.65
CA LEU A 57 3.86 -13.03 -3.75
C LEU A 57 2.69 -12.34 -4.48
N PHE A 58 1.51 -12.94 -4.42
CA PHE A 58 0.29 -12.33 -4.93
C PHE A 58 -0.91 -12.73 -4.07
N VAL A 59 -1.45 -11.74 -3.38
CA VAL A 59 -2.57 -11.89 -2.46
C VAL A 59 -3.58 -10.81 -2.80
N LYS A 60 -4.86 -11.11 -2.74
CA LYS A 60 -5.91 -10.11 -2.86
C LYS A 60 -6.97 -10.36 -1.80
N GLY A 61 -7.75 -9.35 -1.47
CA GLY A 61 -8.85 -9.53 -0.56
C GLY A 61 -9.90 -8.46 -0.72
N LYS A 62 -10.90 -8.53 0.16
CA LYS A 62 -11.99 -7.57 0.24
C LYS A 62 -12.36 -7.33 1.69
N ALA A 63 -12.60 -6.09 2.05
CA ALA A 63 -13.17 -5.75 3.34
C ALA A 63 -14.54 -6.44 3.48
N ASN A 64 -14.69 -7.30 4.47
CA ASN A 64 -15.88 -8.09 4.77
C ASN A 64 -16.36 -7.77 6.19
N GLU A 65 -17.66 -7.58 6.37
CA GLU A 65 -18.25 -7.34 7.70
C GLU A 65 -18.36 -8.62 8.55
N ASP A 66 -18.24 -9.79 7.91
CA ASP A 66 -18.28 -11.08 8.58
C ASP A 66 -17.02 -11.32 9.43
N LYS A 67 -17.17 -11.15 10.75
CA LYS A 67 -16.11 -11.43 11.73
C LYS A 67 -15.86 -12.95 11.84
N GLY A 68 -14.71 -13.40 11.37
CA GLY A 68 -14.23 -14.78 11.53
C GLY A 68 -12.85 -14.98 10.89
N SER A 69 -11.95 -15.75 11.53
CA SER A 69 -10.54 -15.80 11.14
C SER A 69 -9.94 -17.20 11.05
N THR A 70 -9.23 -17.48 9.95
CA THR A 70 -7.93 -18.19 9.99
C THR A 70 -6.94 -17.33 9.22
N GLY A 71 -5.89 -16.86 9.87
CA GLY A 71 -4.86 -15.97 9.29
C GLY A 71 -3.45 -16.52 9.51
N GLU A 72 -3.35 -17.85 9.65
CA GLU A 72 -2.11 -18.59 9.95
C GLU A 72 -1.36 -19.00 8.67
N GLU A 73 -1.92 -18.69 7.51
CA GLU A 73 -1.32 -18.90 6.21
C GLU A 73 0.02 -18.15 6.14
N LYS A 74 1.08 -18.86 5.77
CA LYS A 74 2.42 -18.28 5.64
C LYS A 74 2.57 -17.53 4.32
N LEU A 75 3.01 -16.29 4.41
CA LEU A 75 3.40 -15.44 3.30
C LEU A 75 4.91 -15.26 3.31
N PHE A 76 5.54 -15.53 2.17
CA PHE A 76 6.95 -15.37 1.94
C PHE A 76 7.16 -14.15 1.06
N PHE A 77 7.70 -13.10 1.65
CA PHE A 77 7.98 -11.85 0.98
C PHE A 77 9.34 -11.92 0.29
N HIS A 78 9.34 -11.63 -1.01
CA HIS A 78 10.54 -11.53 -1.83
C HIS A 78 10.42 -10.46 -2.92
N GLY A 79 11.39 -9.54 -2.99
CA GLY A 79 11.45 -8.47 -3.97
C GLY A 79 10.60 -7.24 -3.61
N TYR A 80 10.15 -6.52 -4.62
CA TYR A 80 9.33 -5.31 -4.48
C TYR A 80 7.85 -5.67 -4.51
N GLN A 81 7.10 -5.33 -3.47
CA GLN A 81 5.65 -5.53 -3.42
C GLN A 81 4.91 -4.20 -3.24
N LEU A 82 3.74 -4.09 -3.86
CA LEU A 82 2.80 -2.98 -3.67
C LEU A 82 1.54 -3.52 -3.03
N TYR A 83 1.20 -3.00 -1.86
CA TYR A 83 -0.16 -3.04 -1.35
C TYR A 83 -0.93 -1.86 -1.92
N ASP A 84 -2.08 -2.15 -2.50
CA ASP A 84 -2.97 -1.18 -3.11
C ASP A 84 -4.42 -1.52 -2.74
N MET A 85 -5.15 -0.51 -2.25
CA MET A 85 -6.57 -0.60 -2.00
C MET A 85 -7.28 -0.01 -3.22
N THR A 86 -8.08 -0.81 -3.91
CA THR A 86 -8.75 -0.41 -5.14
C THR A 86 -10.17 0.06 -4.84
N GLY A 87 -10.36 1.38 -4.77
CA GLY A 87 -11.67 2.04 -4.83
C GLY A 87 -12.61 1.88 -3.63
N GLN A 88 -13.85 2.38 -3.77
CA GLN A 88 -14.88 2.40 -2.71
C GLN A 88 -15.45 1.02 -2.34
N THR A 89 -15.11 -0.03 -3.09
CA THR A 89 -15.62 -1.39 -2.88
C THR A 89 -14.87 -2.16 -1.79
N GLY A 90 -13.76 -1.60 -1.28
CA GLY A 90 -12.92 -2.21 -0.24
C GLY A 90 -12.09 -3.40 -0.74
N GLU A 91 -11.93 -3.55 -2.06
CA GLU A 91 -11.04 -4.54 -2.65
C GLU A 91 -9.60 -4.07 -2.54
N TRP A 92 -8.67 -5.01 -2.32
CA TRP A 92 -7.25 -4.70 -2.23
C TRP A 92 -6.41 -5.82 -2.82
N VAL A 93 -5.17 -5.47 -3.15
CA VAL A 93 -4.20 -6.37 -3.72
C VAL A 93 -2.82 -6.11 -3.15
N LEU A 94 -2.06 -7.17 -2.90
CA LEU A 94 -0.63 -7.17 -2.65
C LEU A 94 0.05 -7.90 -3.80
N ALA A 95 0.76 -7.17 -4.66
CA ALA A 95 1.39 -7.70 -5.86
C ALA A 95 2.91 -7.52 -5.85
N THR A 96 3.63 -8.53 -6.33
CA THR A 96 5.09 -8.47 -6.52
C THR A 96 5.46 -8.00 -7.92
N PHE A 97 6.48 -7.15 -8.00
CA PHE A 97 7.05 -6.64 -9.23
C PHE A 97 8.44 -7.21 -9.47
N ALA A 98 8.76 -7.48 -10.74
CA ALA A 98 10.04 -8.11 -11.12
C ALA A 98 11.26 -7.23 -10.82
N SER A 99 11.07 -5.91 -10.73
CA SER A 99 12.12 -4.95 -10.43
C SER A 99 11.53 -3.67 -9.86
N LYS A 100 12.41 -2.85 -9.28
CA LYS A 100 12.08 -1.50 -8.82
C LYS A 100 11.51 -0.65 -9.95
N GLN A 101 12.08 -0.78 -11.15
CA GLN A 101 11.68 -0.01 -12.33
C GLN A 101 10.26 -0.35 -12.79
N GLU A 102 9.87 -1.64 -12.75
CA GLU A 102 8.51 -2.04 -13.10
C GLU A 102 7.49 -1.58 -12.04
N LEU A 103 7.88 -1.57 -10.76
CA LEU A 103 7.06 -0.98 -9.70
C LEU A 103 6.88 0.54 -9.91
N GLU A 104 7.96 1.28 -10.14
CA GLU A 104 7.90 2.72 -10.40
C GLU A 104 7.04 3.05 -11.62
N LYS A 105 7.18 2.27 -12.70
CA LYS A 105 6.34 2.41 -13.89
C LYS A 105 4.85 2.19 -13.58
N HIS A 106 4.53 1.26 -12.68
CA HIS A 106 3.15 1.03 -12.25
C HIS A 106 2.63 2.19 -11.40
N ILE A 107 3.40 2.66 -10.40
CA ILE A 107 3.05 3.81 -9.56
C ILE A 107 2.79 5.06 -10.41
N LEU A 108 3.61 5.29 -11.45
CA LEU A 108 3.50 6.46 -12.33
C LEU A 108 2.55 6.24 -13.52
N SER A 109 1.86 5.10 -13.60
CA SER A 109 0.87 4.84 -14.64
C SER A 109 -0.47 5.53 -14.32
N GLU A 110 -1.37 5.66 -15.30
CA GLU A 110 -2.72 6.20 -15.06
C GLU A 110 -3.44 5.47 -13.92
N GLY A 111 -3.29 4.14 -13.81
CA GLY A 111 -3.84 3.35 -12.71
C GLY A 111 -3.19 3.69 -11.36
N GLY A 112 -1.86 3.79 -11.32
CA GLY A 112 -1.14 4.18 -10.11
C GLY A 112 -1.53 5.59 -9.62
N TYR A 113 -1.73 6.54 -10.54
CA TYR A 113 -2.20 7.88 -10.19
C TYR A 113 -3.62 7.91 -9.64
N LEU A 114 -4.56 7.19 -10.25
CA LEU A 114 -5.91 7.06 -9.71
C LEU A 114 -5.88 6.53 -8.27
N ASN A 115 -4.94 5.63 -7.98
CA ASN A 115 -4.75 5.11 -6.62
C ASN A 115 -4.18 6.18 -5.69
N ILE A 116 -3.15 6.96 -6.06
CA ILE A 116 -2.66 8.11 -5.25
C ILE A 116 -3.82 9.03 -4.83
N TYR A 117 -4.79 9.23 -5.73
CA TYR A 117 -5.97 10.07 -5.49
C TYR A 117 -7.04 9.42 -4.63
N CYS A 118 -7.23 8.12 -4.75
CA CYS A 118 -8.38 7.42 -4.20
C CYS A 118 -8.07 6.63 -2.92
N THR A 119 -6.82 6.25 -2.69
CA THR A 119 -6.37 5.34 -1.63
C THR A 119 -4.89 5.50 -1.30
N GLU A 120 -4.47 4.98 -0.15
CA GLU A 120 -3.05 4.94 0.20
C GLU A 120 -2.36 3.70 -0.40
N MET A 121 -1.28 3.94 -1.15
CA MET A 121 -0.41 2.89 -1.68
C MET A 121 0.78 2.67 -0.75
N LEU A 122 1.01 1.43 -0.33
CA LEU A 122 2.13 1.07 0.55
C LEU A 122 3.07 0.11 -0.18
N VAL A 123 4.35 0.47 -0.25
CA VAL A 123 5.37 -0.38 -0.88
C VAL A 123 6.14 -1.14 0.19
N PHE A 124 6.42 -2.41 -0.09
CA PHE A 124 7.25 -3.27 0.73
C PHE A 124 8.46 -3.76 -0.08
N LEU A 125 9.64 -3.80 0.54
CA LEU A 125 10.83 -4.46 0.02
C LEU A 125 11.13 -5.65 0.92
N ASP A 126 11.00 -6.86 0.38
CA ASP A 126 11.15 -8.11 1.11
C ASP A 126 10.31 -8.17 2.41
N GLY A 127 9.13 -7.51 2.42
CA GLY A 127 8.22 -7.46 3.57
C GLY A 127 8.49 -6.36 4.59
N VAL A 128 9.46 -5.48 4.32
CA VAL A 128 9.73 -4.28 5.11
C VAL A 128 9.09 -3.08 4.41
N LEU A 129 8.32 -2.26 5.14
CA LEU A 129 7.73 -1.05 4.56
C LEU A 129 8.83 -0.13 4.02
N GLN A 130 8.72 0.23 2.75
CA GLN A 130 9.63 1.12 2.07
C GLN A 130 8.87 2.41 1.70
N PRO A 131 9.01 3.48 2.49
CA PRO A 131 8.30 4.73 2.25
C PRO A 131 8.77 5.40 0.95
N PHE A 132 7.85 6.10 0.29
CA PHE A 132 8.11 6.84 -0.94
C PHE A 132 7.19 8.06 -1.05
N GLU A 133 7.59 9.01 -1.90
CA GLU A 133 6.78 10.14 -2.33
C GLU A 133 6.69 10.13 -3.85
N VAL A 134 5.55 10.54 -4.41
CA VAL A 134 5.49 10.93 -5.82
C VAL A 134 5.73 12.42 -5.92
N GLN A 135 6.65 12.82 -6.78
CA GLN A 135 7.05 14.21 -6.93
C GLN A 135 6.84 14.70 -8.35
N PHE A 136 6.43 15.95 -8.48
CA PHE A 136 6.32 16.69 -9.74
C PHE A 136 7.44 17.71 -9.86
N PHE A 137 8.09 17.75 -11.03
CA PHE A 137 9.09 18.73 -11.39
C PHE A 137 8.43 19.90 -12.14
N GLY A 138 8.24 21.00 -11.41
CA GLY A 138 7.59 22.22 -11.90
C GLY A 138 8.47 23.06 -12.84
N ASP A 139 7.85 24.01 -13.54
CA ASP A 139 8.54 24.89 -14.50
C ASP A 139 9.55 25.82 -13.80
N ASN A 140 9.36 26.02 -12.50
CA ASN A 140 10.28 26.72 -11.62
C ASN A 140 11.53 25.89 -11.24
N GLN A 141 11.74 24.73 -11.89
CA GLN A 141 12.83 23.80 -11.64
C GLN A 141 12.90 23.28 -10.21
N LYS A 142 11.73 23.13 -9.56
CA LYS A 142 11.62 22.57 -8.21
C LYS A 142 10.77 21.32 -8.21
N TYR A 143 11.15 20.38 -7.36
CA TYR A 143 10.32 19.24 -7.02
C TYR A 143 9.30 19.62 -5.96
N ILE A 144 8.06 19.20 -6.17
CA ILE A 144 6.94 19.36 -5.24
C ILE A 144 6.37 17.97 -5.02
N SER A 145 6.24 17.55 -3.76
CA SER A 145 5.55 16.30 -3.42
C SER A 145 4.07 16.44 -3.79
N ILE A 146 3.55 15.45 -4.51
CA ILE A 146 2.13 15.35 -4.85
C ILE A 146 1.45 14.71 -3.65
N ASP A 147 0.54 15.45 -3.03
CA ASP A 147 -0.28 15.00 -1.91
C ASP A 147 -1.75 15.14 -2.30
N LYS A 148 -2.53 14.06 -2.16
CA LYS A 148 -3.96 14.00 -2.52
C LYS A 148 -4.78 15.09 -1.83
N ASP A 149 -4.38 15.50 -0.63
CA ASP A 149 -5.10 16.50 0.17
C ASP A 149 -4.82 17.94 -0.28
N LEU A 150 -3.86 18.15 -1.20
CA LEU A 150 -3.46 19.47 -1.68
C LEU A 150 -4.11 19.87 -3.01
N PHE A 151 -4.93 19.02 -3.62
CA PHE A 151 -5.53 19.28 -4.94
C PHE A 151 -7.05 19.45 -4.86
N ASP A 152 -7.53 20.64 -5.25
CA ASP A 152 -8.96 20.94 -5.41
C ASP A 152 -9.53 20.47 -6.77
N GLU A 153 -8.66 20.09 -7.71
CA GLU A 153 -9.00 19.66 -9.08
C GLU A 153 -8.22 18.38 -9.47
N GLU A 154 -8.74 17.58 -10.41
CA GLU A 154 -8.04 16.41 -10.94
C GLU A 154 -6.73 16.80 -11.64
N LEU A 155 -5.62 16.12 -11.33
CA LEU A 155 -4.36 16.36 -12.04
C LEU A 155 -4.40 15.86 -13.49
N ASP A 156 -3.85 16.66 -14.41
CA ASP A 156 -3.58 16.25 -15.78
C ASP A 156 -2.39 15.26 -15.84
N ILE A 157 -2.68 13.99 -15.53
CA ILE A 157 -1.69 12.90 -15.51
C ILE A 157 -0.93 12.83 -16.84
N LYS A 158 -1.63 12.99 -17.97
CA LYS A 158 -1.01 12.91 -19.31
C LYS A 158 -0.07 14.08 -19.57
N GLY A 159 -0.46 15.30 -19.20
CA GLY A 159 0.40 16.49 -19.28
C GLY A 159 1.60 16.43 -18.34
N MET A 160 1.49 15.67 -17.24
CA MET A 160 2.56 15.47 -16.27
C MET A 160 3.48 14.29 -16.59
N GLN A 161 3.11 13.38 -17.50
CA GLN A 161 3.97 12.27 -17.93
C GLN A 161 5.33 12.82 -18.36
N ASN A 162 6.41 12.28 -17.78
CA ASN A 162 7.83 12.72 -17.88
C ASN A 162 8.27 13.86 -16.95
N ARG A 163 7.38 14.47 -16.18
CA ARG A 163 7.71 15.47 -15.15
C ARG A 163 7.52 14.94 -13.74
N ILE A 164 7.24 13.66 -13.62
CA ILE A 164 6.86 12.99 -12.40
C ILE A 164 7.87 11.89 -12.09
N SER A 165 8.15 11.68 -10.81
CA SER A 165 9.11 10.68 -10.37
C SER A 165 8.77 10.15 -8.98
N VAL A 166 9.15 8.91 -8.71
CA VAL A 166 9.11 8.33 -7.37
C VAL A 166 10.40 8.70 -6.63
N LYS A 167 10.26 9.31 -5.46
CA LYS A 167 11.37 9.53 -4.52
C LYS A 167 11.25 8.53 -3.39
N TRP A 168 12.25 7.67 -3.26
CA TRP A 168 12.32 6.71 -2.18
C TRP A 168 12.86 7.38 -0.92
N LEU A 169 12.14 7.24 0.18
CA LEU A 169 12.55 7.76 1.47
C LEU A 169 13.45 6.74 2.19
N PRO A 170 14.37 7.19 3.05
CA PRO A 170 15.13 6.26 3.88
C PRO A 170 14.16 5.42 4.72
N LEU A 171 14.51 4.15 4.94
CA LEU A 171 13.84 3.34 5.95
C LEU A 171 14.03 4.03 7.30
N GLU A 172 12.95 4.26 8.04
CA GLU A 172 13.08 4.67 9.43
C GLU A 172 13.77 3.53 10.17
N VAL A 173 14.99 3.79 10.63
CA VAL A 173 15.68 2.89 11.53
C VAL A 173 15.20 3.28 12.92
N GLU A 174 14.38 2.45 13.56
CA GLU A 174 14.14 2.60 14.99
C GLU A 174 15.50 2.53 15.70
N GLU A 175 15.92 3.63 16.32
CA GLU A 175 17.09 3.70 17.20
C GLU A 175 16.86 2.95 18.52
#